data_AF-A0AAN8ZXX7-F1
#
_entry.id   AF-A0AAN8ZXX7-F1
#
_cell.length_a   1.000
_cell.length_b   1.000
_cell.length_c   1.000
_cell.angle_alpha   90.00
_cell.angle_beta   90.00
_cell.angle_gamma   90.00
#
_symmetry.space_group_name_H-M   'P 1'
#
loop_
_entity.id
_entity.type
_entity.pdbx_description
1 polymer ?
#
loop_
_entity_poly.entity_id
_entity_poly.type
_entity_poly.pdbx_seq_one_letter_code
_entity_poly.pdbx_strand_id
1 'polypeptide(L)'
;MQLISVEQLCTLLKFALNRLKTMPGMEPFTKPVDTTEFPTYCDVVVHPVDFTSLERNIKRKFYGSTEAFSSDARWIVHNSVIFNGANSKVTSMARSLVKILKQDMSEIETCPDCYMNAHQKPNSWFTEAC
;
A
#
# COMPACT_ATOMS: atom_id res chain seq x y z
N MET A 1 12.43 -19.95 -10.03
CA MET A 1 11.69 -18.89 -9.34
C MET A 1 12.17 -18.89 -7.90
N GLN A 2 12.90 -17.87 -7.48
CA GLN A 2 13.48 -17.82 -6.14
C GLN A 2 12.36 -17.55 -5.11
N LEU A 3 12.33 -18.32 -4.04
CA LEU A 3 11.30 -18.19 -3.00
C LEU A 3 11.64 -16.96 -2.13
N ILE A 4 10.80 -15.93 -2.19
CA ILE A 4 10.92 -14.74 -1.33
C ILE A 4 10.59 -15.15 0.10
N SER A 5 11.46 -14.84 1.06
CA SER A 5 11.14 -15.04 2.47
C SER A 5 10.09 -14.03 2.95
N VAL A 6 9.29 -14.38 3.96
CA VAL A 6 8.31 -13.45 4.53
C VAL A 6 8.98 -12.16 5.03
N GLU A 7 10.21 -12.24 5.53
CA GLU A 7 10.97 -11.08 5.99
C GLU A 7 11.41 -10.17 4.84
N GLN A 8 11.87 -10.77 3.74
CA GLN A 8 12.21 -10.04 2.53
C GLN A 8 10.97 -9.37 1.96
N LEU A 9 9.86 -10.11 1.82
CA LEU A 9 8.58 -9.56 1.37
C LEU A 9 8.14 -8.37 2.23
N CYS A 10 8.15 -8.50 3.55
CA CYS A 10 7.79 -7.40 4.45
C CYS A 10 8.68 -6.16 4.26
N THR A 11 9.95 -6.34 3.89
CA THR A 11 10.86 -5.23 3.61
C THR A 11 10.49 -4.53 2.31
N LEU A 12 10.20 -5.29 1.24
CA LEU A 12 9.78 -4.76 -0.05
C LEU A 12 8.43 -4.03 0.05
N LEU A 13 7.46 -4.60 0.78
CA LEU A 13 6.17 -3.95 1.03
C LEU A 13 6.31 -2.64 1.82
N LYS A 14 7.27 -2.54 2.75
CA LYS A 14 7.56 -1.28 3.46
C LYS A 14 8.09 -0.22 2.50
N PHE A 15 8.94 -0.58 1.55
CA PHE A 15 9.42 0.37 0.53
C PHE A 15 8.27 0.92 -0.30
N ALA A 16 7.40 0.04 -0.83
CA ALA A 16 6.22 0.45 -1.58
C ALA A 16 5.31 1.41 -0.77
N LEU A 17 5.00 1.06 0.48
CA LEU A 17 4.15 1.88 1.35
C LEU A 17 4.79 3.22 1.72
N ASN A 18 6.11 3.23 1.99
CA ASN A 18 6.82 4.47 2.31
C ASN A 18 6.90 5.41 1.10
N ARG A 19 7.13 4.87 -0.10
CA ARG A 19 7.10 5.64 -1.34
C ARG A 19 5.73 6.31 -1.52
N LEU A 20 4.64 5.55 -1.34
CA LEU A 20 3.30 6.13 -1.38
C LEU A 20 3.10 7.27 -0.38
N LYS A 21 3.51 7.09 0.88
CA LYS A 21 3.36 8.13 1.92
C LYS A 21 4.02 9.46 1.56
N THR A 22 5.06 9.43 0.71
CA THR A 22 5.75 10.65 0.24
C THR A 22 5.11 11.31 -0.98
N MET A 23 4.15 10.65 -1.64
CA MET A 23 3.49 11.20 -2.82
C MET A 23 2.43 12.26 -2.43
N PRO A 24 2.30 13.33 -3.22
CA PRO A 24 1.27 14.35 -2.98
C PRO A 24 -0.13 13.75 -3.16
N GLY A 25 -1.07 14.17 -2.32
CA GLY A 25 -2.46 13.69 -2.41
C GLY A 25 -2.68 12.33 -1.73
N MET A 26 -1.83 11.95 -0.80
CA MET A 26 -1.98 10.72 -0.01
C MET A 26 -2.42 10.98 1.43
N GLU A 27 -2.49 12.25 1.83
CA GLU A 27 -2.80 12.73 3.18
C GLU A 27 -4.07 12.08 3.75
N PRO A 28 -5.20 11.95 3.00
CA PRO A 28 -6.43 11.35 3.52
C PRO A 28 -6.30 9.88 3.96
N PHE A 29 -5.27 9.17 3.51
CA PHE A 29 -5.07 7.75 3.79
C PHE A 29 -3.93 7.50 4.78
N THR A 30 -3.24 8.55 5.24
CA THR A 30 -2.07 8.42 6.13
C THR A 30 -2.42 7.98 7.55
N LYS A 31 -3.66 8.21 7.97
CA LYS A 31 -4.20 7.90 9.29
C LYS A 31 -5.65 7.39 9.18
N PRO A 32 -6.18 6.73 10.21
CA PRO A 32 -7.59 6.39 10.28
C PRO A 32 -8.46 7.64 10.13
N VAL A 33 -9.65 7.49 9.54
CA VAL A 33 -10.65 8.57 9.46
C VAL A 33 -11.06 8.99 10.87
N ASP A 34 -11.07 10.29 11.14
CA ASP A 34 -11.49 10.84 12.42
C ASP A 34 -13.02 10.76 12.56
N THR A 35 -13.49 9.91 13.47
CA THR A 35 -14.91 9.70 13.72
C THR A 35 -15.55 10.83 14.52
N THR A 36 -14.76 11.75 15.10
CA THR A 36 -15.29 12.98 15.69
C THR A 36 -15.65 14.00 14.62
N GLU A 37 -14.87 14.04 13.53
CA GLU A 37 -15.15 14.87 12.34
C GLU A 37 -16.19 14.22 11.42
N PHE A 38 -16.16 12.89 11.30
CA PHE A 38 -17.08 12.10 10.46
C PHE A 38 -17.83 11.04 11.27
N PRO A 39 -18.83 11.42 12.10
CA PRO A 39 -19.53 10.50 13.00
C PRO A 39 -20.20 9.31 12.31
N THR A 40 -20.70 9.50 11.09
CA THR A 40 -21.41 8.47 10.32
C THR A 40 -20.49 7.48 9.61
N TYR A 41 -19.16 7.65 9.71
CA TYR A 41 -18.20 6.78 9.01
C TYR A 41 -18.34 5.32 9.46
N CYS A 42 -18.49 5.10 10.76
CA CYS A 42 -18.66 3.76 11.34
C CYS A 42 -20.01 3.11 11.03
N ASP A 43 -21.01 3.88 10.57
CA ASP A 43 -22.33 3.34 10.21
C ASP A 43 -22.28 2.61 8.86
N VAL A 44 -21.35 2.98 7.99
CA VAL A 44 -21.27 2.48 6.61
C VAL A 44 -19.96 1.76 6.28
N VAL A 45 -18.87 2.04 7.01
CA VAL A 45 -17.57 1.39 6.82
C VAL A 45 -17.30 0.40 7.94
N VAL A 46 -17.39 -0.90 7.62
CA VAL A 46 -17.22 -2.01 8.58
C VAL A 46 -15.77 -2.46 8.76
N HIS A 47 -14.90 -2.19 7.79
CA HIS A 47 -13.48 -2.58 7.84
C HIS A 47 -12.59 -1.39 7.46
N PRO A 48 -12.31 -0.47 8.41
CA PRO A 48 -11.43 0.65 8.16
C PRO A 48 -10.00 0.19 7.85
N VAL A 49 -9.46 0.67 6.73
CA VAL A 49 -8.08 0.43 6.31
C VAL A 49 -7.46 1.77 5.91
N ASP A 50 -6.27 2.02 6.44
CA ASP A 50 -5.43 3.19 6.21
C ASP A 50 -3.94 2.78 6.24
N PHE A 51 -3.02 3.70 5.92
CA PHE A 51 -1.59 3.38 5.88
C PHE A 51 -0.99 2.92 7.20
N THR A 52 -1.51 3.38 8.35
CA THR A 52 -1.05 2.88 9.66
C THR A 52 -1.46 1.43 9.87
N SER A 53 -2.67 1.06 9.42
CA SER A 53 -3.16 -0.32 9.48
C SER A 53 -2.35 -1.26 8.57
N LEU A 54 -2.04 -0.83 7.35
CA LEU A 54 -1.21 -1.59 6.41
C LEU A 54 0.21 -1.76 6.96
N GLU A 55 0.82 -0.69 7.45
CA GLU A 55 2.16 -0.73 8.05
C GLU A 55 2.21 -1.68 9.26
N ARG A 56 1.20 -1.64 10.12
CA ARG A 56 1.07 -2.56 11.26
C ARG A 56 0.99 -4.01 10.79
N ASN A 57 0.18 -4.31 9.77
CA ASN A 57 0.08 -5.67 9.22
C ASN A 57 1.40 -6.15 8.60
N ILE A 58 2.14 -5.26 7.92
CA ILE A 58 3.50 -5.58 7.43
C ILE A 58 4.44 -5.89 8.61
N LYS A 59 4.45 -5.05 9.66
CA LYS A 59 5.31 -5.27 10.84
C LYS A 59 5.01 -6.59 11.55
N ARG A 60 3.75 -7.02 11.56
CA ARG A 60 3.30 -8.30 12.13
C ARG A 60 3.53 -9.50 11.21
N LYS A 61 4.17 -9.32 10.05
CA LYS A 61 4.39 -10.37 9.04
C LYS A 61 3.08 -11.04 8.59
N PHE A 62 2.00 -10.26 8.51
CA PHE A 62 0.65 -10.77 8.19
C PHE A 62 0.50 -11.16 6.71
N TYR A 63 1.24 -10.51 5.83
CA TYR A 63 1.15 -10.75 4.38
C TYR A 63 2.10 -11.86 3.94
N GLY A 64 1.53 -12.94 3.40
CA GLY A 64 2.29 -14.04 2.80
C GLY A 64 2.58 -13.85 1.31
N SER A 65 1.94 -12.87 0.65
CA SER A 65 2.16 -12.53 -0.75
C SER A 65 1.84 -11.07 -1.05
N THR A 66 2.26 -10.59 -2.22
CA THR A 66 1.92 -9.26 -2.76
C THR A 66 0.42 -9.10 -3.02
N GLU A 67 -0.29 -10.17 -3.37
CA GLU A 67 -1.74 -10.17 -3.56
C GLU A 67 -2.50 -10.02 -2.23
N ALA A 68 -2.00 -10.60 -1.14
CA ALA A 68 -2.58 -10.43 0.19
C ALA A 68 -2.52 -8.95 0.61
N PHE A 69 -1.36 -8.31 0.45
CA PHE A 69 -1.20 -6.87 0.70
C PHE A 69 -2.08 -6.01 -0.22
N SER A 70 -2.12 -6.34 -1.52
CA SER A 70 -2.97 -5.63 -2.49
C SER A 70 -4.45 -5.73 -2.15
N SER A 71 -4.89 -6.86 -1.59
CA SER A 71 -6.28 -7.07 -1.20
C SER A 71 -6.68 -6.20 -0.02
N ASP A 72 -5.82 -6.08 0.99
CA ASP A 72 -6.03 -5.12 2.08
C ASP A 72 -6.05 -3.67 1.56
N ALA A 73 -5.12 -3.30 0.68
CA ALA A 73 -5.08 -1.94 0.13
C ALA A 73 -6.33 -1.57 -0.70
N ARG A 74 -7.01 -2.54 -1.33
CA ARG A 74 -8.26 -2.29 -2.08
C ARG A 74 -9.41 -1.86 -1.17
N TRP A 75 -9.39 -2.19 0.12
CA TRP A 75 -10.38 -1.67 1.07
C TRP A 75 -10.38 -0.15 1.15
N ILE A 76 -9.23 0.51 0.95
CA ILE A 76 -9.16 1.98 0.90
C ILE A 76 -10.08 2.53 -0.20
N VAL A 77 -10.05 1.92 -1.40
CA VAL A 77 -10.93 2.31 -2.51
C VAL A 77 -12.38 1.97 -2.19
N HIS A 78 -12.63 0.77 -1.70
CA HIS A 78 -13.99 0.31 -1.36
C HIS A 78 -14.65 1.24 -0.33
N ASN A 79 -13.97 1.51 0.78
CA ASN A 79 -14.45 2.39 1.84
C ASN A 79 -14.64 3.82 1.33
N SER A 80 -13.73 4.30 0.49
CA SER A 80 -13.86 5.64 -0.10
C SER A 80 -15.06 5.74 -1.04
N VAL A 81 -15.35 4.70 -1.85
CA VAL A 81 -16.55 4.67 -2.70
C VAL A 81 -17.83 4.67 -1.86
N ILE A 82 -17.87 3.90 -0.77
CA ILE A 82 -19.03 3.83 0.12
C ILE A 82 -19.29 5.17 0.79
N PHE A 83 -18.26 5.76 1.40
CA PHE A 83 -18.42 6.95 2.23
C PHE A 83 -18.44 8.25 1.40
N ASN A 84 -17.53 8.39 0.44
CA ASN A 84 -17.37 9.63 -0.34
C ASN A 84 -18.12 9.59 -1.68
N GLY A 85 -18.56 8.41 -2.15
CA GLY A 85 -19.14 8.23 -3.48
C GLY A 85 -18.11 7.99 -4.58
N ALA A 86 -18.55 7.33 -5.67
CA ALA A 86 -17.68 6.85 -6.74
C ALA A 86 -16.95 7.97 -7.53
N ASN A 87 -17.56 9.15 -7.61
CA ASN A 87 -17.07 10.30 -8.39
C ASN A 87 -16.32 11.34 -7.53
N SER A 88 -16.15 11.10 -6.23
CA SER A 88 -15.45 12.05 -5.36
C SER A 88 -13.96 12.12 -5.68
N LYS A 89 -13.37 13.28 -5.37
CA LYS A 89 -11.93 13.50 -5.49
C LYS A 89 -11.14 12.50 -4.63
N VAL A 90 -11.61 12.21 -3.41
CA VAL A 90 -10.98 11.25 -2.49
C VAL A 90 -11.02 9.83 -3.07
N THR A 91 -12.13 9.41 -3.69
CA THR A 91 -12.20 8.13 -4.39
C THR A 91 -11.22 8.06 -5.57
N SER A 92 -11.08 9.13 -6.35
CA SER A 92 -10.10 9.19 -7.44
C SER A 92 -8.65 9.06 -6.93
N MET A 93 -8.34 9.70 -5.80
CA MET A 93 -7.04 9.58 -5.13
C MET A 93 -6.80 8.14 -4.65
N ALA A 94 -7.80 7.50 -4.04
CA ALA A 94 -7.73 6.10 -3.61
C ALA A 94 -7.48 5.13 -4.79
N ARG A 95 -8.12 5.36 -5.94
CA ARG A 95 -7.89 4.54 -7.16
C ARG A 95 -6.46 4.70 -7.67
N SER A 96 -5.93 5.93 -7.64
CA SER A 96 -4.55 6.22 -8.02
C SER A 96 -3.55 5.51 -7.10
N LEU A 97 -3.79 5.54 -5.79
CA LEU A 97 -3.02 4.81 -4.78
C LEU A 97 -2.95 3.31 -5.11
N VAL A 98 -4.08 2.64 -5.33
CA VAL A 98 -4.09 1.20 -5.64
C VAL A 98 -3.41 0.89 -6.97
N LYS A 99 -3.52 1.79 -7.97
CA LYS A 99 -2.81 1.65 -9.24
C LYS A 99 -1.28 1.67 -9.04
N ILE A 100 -0.79 2.58 -8.20
CA ILE A 100 0.65 2.68 -7.88
C ILE A 100 1.12 1.44 -7.13
N LEU A 101 0.36 0.96 -6.13
CA LEU A 101 0.70 -0.29 -5.44
C LEU A 101 0.73 -1.48 -6.38
N LYS A 102 -0.23 -1.58 -7.31
CA LYS A 102 -0.24 -2.67 -8.28
C LYS A 102 1.04 -2.67 -9.13
N GLN A 103 1.54 -1.49 -9.50
CA GLN A 103 2.82 -1.36 -10.19
C GLN A 103 3.99 -1.85 -9.31
N ASP A 104 4.05 -1.42 -8.05
CA ASP A 104 5.07 -1.89 -7.10
C ASP A 104 5.06 -3.41 -6.91
N MET A 105 3.87 -3.99 -6.74
CA MET A 105 3.74 -5.44 -6.55
C MET A 105 4.21 -6.20 -7.79
N SER A 106 3.86 -5.71 -8.98
CA SER A 106 4.34 -6.29 -10.24
C SER A 106 5.86 -6.24 -10.38
N GLU A 107 6.50 -5.16 -9.93
CA GLU A 107 7.97 -5.03 -9.94
C GLU A 107 8.62 -5.98 -8.94
N ILE A 108 8.05 -6.11 -7.73
CA ILE A 108 8.48 -7.10 -6.72
C ILE A 108 8.37 -8.52 -7.28
N GLU A 109 7.25 -8.87 -7.91
CA GLU A 109 7.02 -10.20 -8.50
C GLU A 109 7.95 -10.48 -9.69
N THR A 110 8.28 -9.45 -10.48
CA THR A 110 9.19 -9.57 -11.63
C THR A 110 10.60 -9.90 -11.16
N CYS A 111 11.14 -9.13 -10.21
CA CYS A 111 12.42 -9.44 -9.58
C CYS A 111 12.58 -8.74 -8.21
N PRO A 112 12.50 -9.51 -7.10
CA PRO A 112 12.59 -8.99 -5.74
C PRO A 112 13.92 -8.29 -5.44
N ASP A 113 15.03 -8.85 -5.95
CA ASP A 113 16.37 -8.32 -5.71
C ASP A 113 16.61 -7.02 -6.48
N CYS A 114 16.14 -6.95 -7.72
CA CYS A 114 16.20 -5.73 -8.50
C CYS A 114 15.34 -4.61 -7.87
N TYR A 115 14.14 -4.92 -7.34
CA TYR A 115 13.32 -3.95 -6.58
C TYR A 115 13.99 -3.52 -5.25
N MET A 116 14.60 -4.47 -4.52
CA MET A 116 15.36 -4.21 -3.30
C MET A 116 16.52 -3.26 -3.57
N ASN A 117 17.33 -3.57 -4.58
CA ASN A 117 18.52 -2.80 -4.94
C ASN A 117 18.14 -1.39 -5.39
N ALA A 118 17.06 -1.23 -6.18
CA ALA A 118 16.58 0.09 -6.61
C ALA A 118 16.24 1.02 -5.43
N HIS A 119 15.78 0.47 -4.30
CA HIS A 119 15.45 1.25 -3.09
C HIS A 119 16.64 1.44 -2.14
N GLN A 120 17.61 0.51 -2.13
CA GLN A 120 18.76 0.58 -1.21
C GLN A 120 19.98 1.29 -1.82
N LYS A 121 20.17 1.20 -3.14
CA LYS A 121 21.37 1.67 -3.86
C LYS A 121 20.98 2.51 -5.08
N PRO A 122 20.23 3.62 -4.93
CA PRO A 122 19.62 4.33 -6.07
C PRO A 122 20.63 4.79 -7.14
N ASN A 123 21.89 5.00 -6.77
CA ASN A 123 22.94 5.48 -7.69
C ASN A 123 23.69 4.37 -8.46
N SER A 124 23.53 3.10 -8.09
CA SER A 124 24.31 1.99 -8.69
C SER A 124 23.57 0.66 -8.77
N TRP A 125 22.29 0.60 -8.39
CA TRP A 125 21.53 -0.65 -8.29
C TRP A 125 21.49 -1.46 -9.59
N PHE A 126 21.55 -0.78 -10.74
CA PHE A 126 21.44 -1.39 -12.07
C PHE A 126 22.69 -2.18 -12.50
N THR A 127 23.80 -2.08 -11.75
CA THR A 127 25.01 -2.90 -11.98
C THR A 127 25.09 -4.11 -11.07
N GLU A 128 24.18 -4.23 -10.09
CA GLU A 128 24.15 -5.35 -9.15
C GLU A 128 23.46 -6.55 -9.80
N ALA A 129 24.05 -7.73 -9.63
CA ALA A 129 23.41 -8.96 -10.06
C ALA A 129 22.17 -9.25 -9.19
N CYS A 130 21.11 -9.65 -9.87
CA CYS A 130 20.02 -10.45 -9.33
C CYS A 130 20.46 -11.92 -9.58
#